data_AF-A0A3B8Y9W7-F1
#
_entry.id   AF-A0A3B8Y9W7-F1
#
_cell.length_a   1.000
_cell.length_b   1.000
_cell.length_c   1.000
_cell.angle_alpha   90.00
_cell.angle_beta   90.00
_cell.angle_gamma   90.00
#
_symmetry.space_group_name_H-M   'P 1'
#
loop_
_entity.id
_entity.type
_entity.pdbx_description
1 polymer ?
#
loop_
_entity_poly.entity_id
_entity_poly.type
_entity_poly.pdbx_seq_one_letter_code
_entity_poly.pdbx_strand_id
1 'polypeptide(L)'
;QVADLEFIVTDTEAEALALEANLIKQHQPYFNVLLKDDKKYPYVCITWSETYPRIFITRKRRLNKERDRYYGPYVDTHLLRHTLQLVKRVFPLRQRPQPLFKDRPCLNYDIGKCPGVCQELISSEDYNKIVEKVAMIFQGRTSELIEKLEQQMNQAARDLKFEQAAIIRDQLKSINALNVQQKVSLPDDTISRDAIALAKDTKHCCIQLFQIRSGRLVARLGFFADAQSANPGTILQRVLEEHYWQADGVEIPREILVSYELPETEILAQWLSDRKGQKVVINIPKKQAKAQLIEMVERNANYELERTQRTTERNLIAMEDLAIILDLPDLPRKIEGYDISHIQGSNAVASQVVFIDGIPAKQNYRHYKIKNPSVTIGHSDDFASMAEVIQRRFGNEKAKKADYPDLIMIDGGKGQLS
;
A
#
# COMPACT_ATOMS: atom_id res chain seq x y z
N GLN A 1 5.06 18.30 -31.00
CA GLN A 1 3.87 18.72 -31.76
C GLN A 1 2.81 17.65 -31.58
N VAL A 2 1.56 18.04 -31.31
CA VAL A 2 0.40 17.12 -31.30
C VAL A 2 0.11 16.73 -32.75
N ALA A 3 0.15 15.43 -33.06
CA ALA A 3 0.03 14.93 -34.44
C ALA A 3 -1.39 14.48 -34.79
N ASP A 4 -2.20 14.14 -33.79
CA ASP A 4 -3.58 13.71 -33.95
C ASP A 4 -4.37 14.01 -32.65
N LEU A 5 -5.68 14.20 -32.75
CA LEU A 5 -6.54 14.54 -31.62
C LEU A 5 -7.83 13.73 -31.69
N GLU A 6 -8.01 12.84 -30.71
CA GLU A 6 -9.14 11.92 -30.60
C GLU A 6 -10.09 12.41 -29.49
N PHE A 7 -11.40 12.36 -29.75
CA PHE A 7 -12.43 12.70 -28.77
C PHE A 7 -13.21 11.45 -28.38
N ILE A 8 -13.39 11.23 -27.08
CA ILE A 8 -14.23 10.15 -26.55
C ILE A 8 -15.41 10.80 -25.83
N VAL A 9 -16.63 10.50 -26.28
CA VAL A 9 -17.86 11.02 -25.69
C VAL A 9 -18.25 10.13 -24.50
N THR A 10 -18.51 10.74 -23.34
CA THR A 10 -19.01 10.06 -22.13
C THR A 10 -20.40 10.58 -21.75
N ASP A 11 -21.19 9.77 -21.03
CA ASP A 11 -22.59 10.13 -20.73
C ASP A 11 -22.68 11.15 -19.58
N THR A 12 -21.63 11.27 -18.77
CA THR A 12 -21.51 12.26 -17.69
C THR A 12 -20.09 12.82 -17.57
N GLU A 13 -19.95 13.99 -16.95
CA GLU A 13 -18.63 14.56 -16.60
C GLU A 13 -17.85 13.68 -15.62
N ALA A 14 -18.56 13.00 -14.71
CA ALA A 14 -17.99 12.02 -13.79
C ALA A 14 -17.36 10.83 -14.55
N GLU A 15 -17.99 10.38 -15.64
CA GLU A 15 -17.43 9.37 -16.54
C GLU A 15 -16.27 9.89 -17.38
N ALA A 16 -16.25 11.17 -17.73
CA ALA A 16 -15.14 11.81 -18.44
C ALA A 16 -13.87 11.80 -17.57
N LEU A 17 -13.97 12.26 -16.32
CA LEU A 17 -12.86 12.23 -15.35
C LEU A 17 -12.36 10.80 -15.10
N ALA A 18 -13.30 9.88 -15.01
CA ALA A 18 -13.04 8.47 -14.84
C ALA A 18 -12.21 7.88 -16.01
N LEU A 19 -12.60 8.22 -17.24
CA LEU A 19 -11.92 7.82 -18.45
C LEU A 19 -10.52 8.47 -18.56
N GLU A 20 -10.39 9.75 -18.22
CA GLU A 20 -9.11 10.46 -18.21
C GLU A 20 -8.10 9.77 -17.26
N ALA A 21 -8.52 9.46 -16.03
CA ALA A 21 -7.68 8.75 -15.06
C ALA A 21 -7.22 7.38 -15.57
N ASN A 22 -8.04 6.67 -16.35
CA ASN A 22 -7.65 5.42 -17.01
C ASN A 22 -6.60 5.65 -18.10
N LEU A 23 -6.80 6.64 -18.96
CA LEU A 23 -5.88 6.95 -20.06
C LEU A 23 -4.51 7.42 -19.55
N ILE A 24 -4.47 8.24 -18.50
CA ILE A 24 -3.21 8.63 -17.84
C ILE A 24 -2.50 7.39 -17.29
N LYS A 25 -3.25 6.44 -16.70
CA LYS A 25 -2.67 5.19 -16.18
C LYS A 25 -2.14 4.28 -17.29
N GLN A 26 -2.88 4.13 -18.38
CA GLN A 26 -2.51 3.29 -19.51
C GLN A 26 -1.31 3.86 -20.28
N HIS A 27 -1.33 5.16 -20.59
CA HIS A 27 -0.36 5.77 -21.48
C HIS A 27 0.85 6.37 -20.77
N GLN A 28 0.78 6.59 -19.44
CA GLN A 28 1.87 7.15 -18.63
C GLN A 28 2.56 8.33 -19.33
N PRO A 29 1.80 9.39 -19.65
CA PRO A 29 2.32 10.48 -20.46
C PRO A 29 3.55 11.11 -19.81
N TYR A 30 4.47 11.59 -20.64
CA TYR A 30 5.76 12.15 -20.22
C TYR A 30 5.63 13.32 -19.21
N PHE A 31 4.51 14.04 -19.26
CA PHE A 31 4.19 15.15 -18.36
C PHE A 31 3.24 14.77 -17.21
N ASN A 32 3.27 13.51 -16.76
CA ASN A 32 2.48 13.11 -15.60
C ASN A 32 2.99 13.84 -14.34
N VAL A 33 2.16 14.73 -13.82
CA VAL A 33 2.49 15.61 -12.69
C VAL A 33 2.72 14.81 -11.41
N LEU A 34 2.17 13.59 -11.27
CA LEU A 34 2.34 12.74 -10.10
C LEU A 34 3.56 11.82 -10.23
N LEU A 35 4.57 12.07 -9.38
CA LEU A 35 5.73 11.22 -9.21
C LEU A 35 5.31 9.98 -8.41
N LYS A 36 5.31 8.82 -9.09
CA LYS A 36 4.90 7.54 -8.52
C LYS A 36 5.89 7.07 -7.45
N ASP A 37 5.61 7.35 -6.18
CA ASP A 37 6.22 6.58 -5.08
C ASP A 37 5.47 5.25 -4.96
N ASP A 38 6.06 4.17 -5.48
CA ASP A 38 5.48 2.82 -5.59
C ASP A 38 5.42 2.07 -4.23
N LYS A 39 5.20 2.82 -3.13
CA LYS A 39 4.97 2.26 -1.79
C LYS A 39 3.55 1.71 -1.70
N LYS A 40 3.35 0.50 -2.21
CA LYS A 40 2.10 -0.25 -2.02
C LYS A 40 1.89 -0.54 -0.54
N TYR A 41 1.00 0.22 0.09
CA TYR A 41 0.61 0.04 1.48
C TYR A 41 0.04 -1.37 1.71
N PRO A 42 0.33 -2.01 2.86
CA PRO A 42 -0.29 -3.27 3.22
C PRO A 42 -1.78 -3.11 3.54
N TYR A 43 -2.55 -4.10 3.14
CA TYR A 43 -3.95 -4.33 3.46
C TYR A 43 -4.06 -5.65 4.23
N VAL A 44 -5.11 -5.78 5.03
CA VAL A 44 -5.57 -7.06 5.54
C VAL A 44 -6.63 -7.59 4.59
N CYS A 45 -6.41 -8.76 4.02
CA CYS A 45 -7.39 -9.46 3.20
C CYS A 45 -8.12 -10.50 4.05
N ILE A 46 -9.44 -10.53 3.97
CA ILE A 46 -10.31 -11.60 4.48
C ILE A 46 -10.96 -12.30 3.30
N THR A 47 -10.70 -13.60 3.16
CA THR A 47 -11.15 -14.38 2.00
C THR A 47 -12.57 -14.92 2.15
N TRP A 48 -13.58 -14.07 2.06
CA TRP A 48 -15.00 -14.47 2.13
C TRP A 48 -15.45 -15.36 0.96
N SER A 49 -14.63 -15.49 -0.09
CA SER A 49 -14.84 -16.48 -1.15
C SER A 49 -14.63 -17.93 -0.71
N GLU A 50 -13.94 -18.17 0.41
CA GLU A 50 -13.68 -19.52 0.93
C GLU A 50 -14.70 -19.91 2.00
N THR A 51 -15.03 -21.20 2.07
CA THR A 51 -15.91 -21.77 3.11
C THR A 51 -15.43 -21.43 4.52
N TYR A 52 -14.11 -21.42 4.74
CA TYR A 52 -13.50 -20.97 5.99
C TYR A 52 -12.53 -19.82 5.70
N PRO A 53 -12.99 -18.55 5.80
CA PRO A 53 -12.19 -17.39 5.47
C PRO A 53 -10.84 -17.31 6.19
N ARG A 54 -9.82 -16.89 5.44
CA ARG A 54 -8.45 -16.66 5.91
C ARG A 54 -8.19 -15.17 6.06
N ILE A 55 -7.32 -14.82 7.00
CA ILE A 55 -6.90 -13.45 7.26
C ILE A 55 -5.39 -13.31 7.11
N PHE A 56 -4.94 -12.49 6.16
CA PHE A 56 -3.52 -12.26 5.91
C PHE A 56 -3.22 -10.85 5.40
N ILE A 57 -1.96 -10.44 5.50
CA ILE A 57 -1.50 -9.13 5.03
C ILE A 57 -1.05 -9.26 3.57
N THR A 58 -1.50 -8.35 2.72
CA THR A 58 -1.15 -8.28 1.30
C THR A 58 -0.89 -6.85 0.86
N ARG A 59 0.01 -6.63 -0.09
CA ARG A 59 0.22 -5.31 -0.73
C ARG A 59 -0.50 -5.19 -2.08
N LYS A 60 -1.24 -6.23 -2.46
CA LYS A 60 -2.09 -6.23 -3.66
C LYS A 60 -3.50 -5.84 -3.24
N ARG A 61 -4.03 -4.75 -3.81
CA ARG A 61 -5.36 -4.21 -3.52
C ARG A 61 -6.49 -5.17 -3.93
N ARG A 62 -6.24 -6.06 -4.90
CA ARG A 62 -7.11 -7.20 -5.26
C ARG A 62 -6.32 -8.42 -5.74
N LEU A 63 -6.82 -9.60 -5.41
CA LEU A 63 -6.42 -10.90 -5.94
C LEU A 63 -7.65 -11.53 -6.65
N ASN A 64 -8.14 -10.96 -7.75
CA ASN A 64 -9.15 -11.53 -8.68
C ASN A 64 -10.26 -12.44 -8.10
N LYS A 65 -10.79 -12.15 -6.91
CA LYS A 65 -11.88 -12.90 -6.26
C LYS A 65 -12.92 -11.94 -5.72
N GLU A 66 -14.12 -11.97 -6.29
CA GLU A 66 -15.15 -10.93 -6.10
C GLU A 66 -15.69 -10.79 -4.67
N ARG A 67 -15.67 -11.87 -3.87
CA ARG A 67 -16.19 -11.84 -2.49
C ARG A 67 -15.15 -11.40 -1.45
N ASP A 68 -13.86 -11.45 -1.77
CA ASP A 68 -12.80 -11.16 -0.80
C ASP A 68 -12.78 -9.67 -0.45
N ARG A 69 -12.62 -9.35 0.84
CA ARG A 69 -12.63 -7.98 1.34
C ARG A 69 -11.25 -7.58 1.82
N TYR A 70 -10.86 -6.36 1.51
CA TYR A 70 -9.56 -5.79 1.86
C TYR A 70 -9.81 -4.63 2.82
N TYR A 71 -9.08 -4.60 3.93
CA TYR A 71 -9.15 -3.58 4.96
C TYR A 71 -7.81 -2.86 5.03
N GLY A 72 -7.82 -1.55 5.16
CA GLY A 72 -6.64 -0.70 5.01
C GLY A 72 -6.89 0.37 3.94
N PRO A 73 -5.84 1.00 3.40
CA PRO A 73 -4.40 0.74 3.62
C PRO A 73 -3.92 1.04 5.05
N TYR A 74 -2.91 0.30 5.52
CA TYR A 74 -2.26 0.57 6.81
C TYR A 74 -0.87 1.18 6.60
N VAL A 75 -0.57 2.24 7.36
CA VAL A 75 0.73 2.92 7.27
C VAL A 75 1.80 2.33 8.13
N ASP A 76 1.42 1.91 9.34
CA ASP A 76 2.33 1.26 10.25
C ASP A 76 2.19 -0.26 10.09
N THR A 77 3.13 -0.84 9.34
CA THR A 77 3.19 -2.28 9.13
C THR A 77 3.46 -3.06 10.41
N HIS A 78 4.13 -2.45 11.40
CA HIS A 78 4.40 -3.07 12.70
C HIS A 78 3.14 -3.10 13.55
N LEU A 79 2.43 -1.98 13.65
CA LEU A 79 1.13 -1.92 14.33
C LEU A 79 0.13 -2.88 13.69
N LEU A 80 0.07 -2.94 12.35
CA LEU A 80 -0.80 -3.88 11.66
C LEU A 80 -0.50 -5.34 12.03
N ARG A 81 0.78 -5.72 11.99
CA ARG A 81 1.23 -7.07 12.35
C ARG A 81 0.91 -7.38 13.81
N HIS A 82 1.14 -6.43 14.70
CA HIS A 82 0.84 -6.56 16.13
C HIS A 82 -0.67 -6.74 16.37
N THR A 83 -1.51 -5.91 15.76
CA THR A 83 -2.98 -6.02 15.82
C THR A 83 -3.45 -7.37 15.31
N LEU A 84 -2.95 -7.82 14.15
CA LEU A 84 -3.30 -9.12 13.59
C LEU A 84 -2.85 -10.27 14.51
N GLN A 85 -1.69 -10.16 15.14
CA GLN A 85 -1.20 -11.17 16.10
C GLN A 85 -2.07 -11.25 17.35
N LEU A 86 -2.52 -10.10 17.88
CA LEU A 86 -3.44 -10.05 19.01
C LEU A 86 -4.81 -10.63 18.63
N VAL A 87 -5.36 -10.23 17.49
CA VAL A 87 -6.60 -10.80 16.94
C VAL A 87 -6.52 -12.32 16.85
N LYS A 88 -5.42 -12.87 16.31
CA LYS A 88 -5.20 -14.33 16.19
C LYS A 88 -5.02 -15.06 17.53
N ARG A 89 -4.75 -14.32 18.61
CA ARG A 89 -4.66 -14.87 19.97
C ARG A 89 -6.02 -14.85 20.67
N VAL A 90 -6.83 -13.83 20.39
CA VAL A 90 -8.13 -13.57 21.03
C VAL A 90 -9.26 -14.35 20.39
N PHE A 91 -9.23 -14.47 19.07
CA PHE A 91 -10.24 -15.19 18.29
C PHE A 91 -9.64 -16.48 17.73
N PRO A 92 -10.30 -17.64 17.93
CA PRO A 92 -9.86 -18.88 17.32
C PRO A 92 -10.09 -18.80 15.81
N LEU A 93 -9.00 -18.72 15.05
CA LEU A 93 -9.00 -18.51 13.61
C LEU A 93 -8.27 -19.62 12.87
N ARG A 94 -8.60 -19.84 11.59
CA ARG A 94 -7.85 -20.73 10.71
C ARG A 94 -6.40 -20.25 10.59
N GLN A 95 -5.48 -20.99 11.21
CA GLN A 95 -4.05 -20.63 11.24
C GLN A 95 -3.27 -21.08 10.00
N ARG A 96 -3.76 -22.11 9.30
CA ARG A 96 -3.04 -22.74 8.19
C ARG A 96 -3.89 -22.79 6.92
N PRO A 97 -3.26 -22.60 5.74
CA PRO A 97 -3.95 -22.75 4.46
C PRO A 97 -4.29 -24.21 4.17
N GLN A 98 -3.44 -25.15 4.56
CA GLN A 98 -3.66 -26.59 4.36
C GLN A 98 -3.58 -27.35 5.69
N PRO A 99 -4.33 -28.45 5.82
CA PRO A 99 -4.25 -29.31 6.99
C PRO A 99 -2.86 -29.95 7.09
N LEU A 100 -2.33 -30.04 8.32
CA LEU A 100 -1.03 -30.69 8.58
C LEU A 100 -1.15 -32.22 8.55
N PHE A 101 -2.29 -32.74 9.03
CA PHE A 101 -2.61 -34.16 9.06
C PHE A 101 -3.94 -34.38 8.34
N LYS A 102 -4.11 -35.56 7.72
CA LYS A 102 -5.34 -35.90 7.00
C LYS A 102 -6.50 -36.20 7.95
N ASP A 103 -6.23 -36.92 9.03
CA ASP A 103 -7.29 -37.56 9.84
C ASP A 103 -7.39 -37.03 11.27
N ARG A 104 -6.63 -35.97 11.60
CA ARG A 104 -6.65 -35.39 12.96
C ARG A 104 -6.37 -33.89 12.96
N PRO A 105 -6.89 -33.16 13.97
CA PRO A 105 -6.51 -31.77 14.19
C PRO A 105 -5.02 -31.63 14.58
N CYS A 106 -4.50 -30.42 14.43
CA CYS A 106 -3.12 -30.10 14.81
C CYS A 106 -3.08 -29.39 16.16
N LEU A 107 -1.87 -29.20 16.71
CA LEU A 107 -1.65 -28.51 17.99
C LEU A 107 -2.40 -27.19 18.15
N ASN A 108 -2.61 -26.42 17.07
CA ASN A 108 -3.36 -25.16 17.15
C ASN A 108 -4.82 -25.34 17.59
N TYR A 109 -5.42 -26.49 17.33
CA TYR A 109 -6.74 -26.85 17.83
C TYR A 109 -6.66 -27.19 19.32
N ASP A 110 -5.72 -28.05 19.70
CA ASP A 110 -5.56 -28.51 21.09
C ASP A 110 -5.29 -27.35 22.06
N ILE A 111 -4.59 -26.31 21.60
CA ILE A 111 -4.31 -25.09 22.39
C ILE A 111 -5.35 -23.97 22.16
N GLY A 112 -6.48 -24.25 21.48
CA GLY A 112 -7.60 -23.33 21.31
C GLY A 112 -7.38 -22.16 20.33
N LYS A 113 -6.31 -22.14 19.54
CA LYS A 113 -6.02 -21.08 18.55
C LYS A 113 -6.73 -21.24 17.21
N CYS A 114 -7.22 -22.43 16.92
CA CYS A 114 -7.93 -22.77 15.69
C CYS A 114 -9.14 -23.64 16.05
N PRO A 115 -10.35 -23.38 15.53
CA PRO A 115 -11.53 -24.17 15.87
C PRO A 115 -11.63 -25.50 15.11
N GLY A 116 -10.54 -25.97 14.48
CA GLY A 116 -10.51 -27.29 13.85
C GLY A 116 -11.16 -27.35 12.46
N VAL A 117 -11.18 -26.25 11.72
CA VAL A 117 -11.78 -26.14 10.36
C VAL A 117 -11.30 -27.21 9.37
N CYS A 118 -10.10 -27.75 9.55
CA CYS A 118 -9.53 -28.83 8.74
C CYS A 118 -10.28 -30.16 8.83
N GLN A 119 -10.99 -30.38 9.93
CA GLN A 119 -11.74 -31.59 10.23
C GLN A 119 -13.23 -31.27 10.43
N GLU A 120 -13.66 -30.08 9.97
CA GLU A 120 -15.06 -29.61 10.06
C GLU A 120 -15.66 -29.65 11.47
N LEU A 121 -14.82 -29.53 12.50
CA LEU A 121 -15.23 -29.52 13.92
C LEU A 121 -16.02 -28.25 14.32
N ILE A 122 -16.09 -27.27 13.42
CA ILE A 122 -16.92 -26.08 13.53
C ILE A 122 -17.67 -25.90 12.21
N SER A 123 -18.92 -25.47 12.27
CA SER A 123 -19.68 -25.12 11.07
C SER A 123 -19.08 -23.90 10.36
N SER A 124 -19.24 -23.82 9.05
CA SER A 124 -18.87 -22.63 8.27
C SER A 124 -19.58 -21.38 8.77
N GLU A 125 -20.87 -21.49 9.13
CA GLU A 125 -21.69 -20.37 9.61
C GLU A 125 -21.19 -19.82 10.94
N ASP A 126 -20.86 -20.69 11.90
CA ASP A 126 -20.35 -20.24 13.20
C ASP A 126 -18.93 -19.70 13.10
N TYR A 127 -18.11 -20.28 12.21
CA TYR A 127 -16.80 -19.72 11.90
C TYR A 127 -16.92 -18.32 11.28
N ASN A 128 -17.87 -18.10 10.36
CA ASN A 128 -18.11 -16.79 9.75
C ASN A 128 -18.50 -15.74 10.80
N LYS A 129 -19.33 -16.08 11.80
CA LYS A 129 -19.63 -15.17 12.93
C LYS A 129 -18.37 -14.73 13.69
N ILE A 130 -17.38 -15.62 13.84
CA ILE A 130 -16.09 -15.27 14.45
C ILE A 130 -15.32 -14.31 13.55
N VAL A 131 -15.26 -14.58 12.24
CA VAL A 131 -14.57 -13.73 11.27
C VAL A 131 -15.23 -12.35 11.15
N GLU A 132 -16.55 -12.26 11.26
CA GLU A 132 -17.29 -10.98 11.27
C GLU A 132 -16.87 -10.09 12.44
N LYS A 133 -16.72 -10.66 13.65
CA LYS A 133 -16.21 -9.91 14.81
C LYS A 133 -14.82 -9.35 14.53
N VAL A 134 -13.95 -10.15 13.88
CA VAL A 134 -12.61 -9.69 13.47
C VAL A 134 -12.67 -8.61 12.40
N ALA A 135 -13.59 -8.74 11.43
CA ALA A 135 -13.80 -7.73 10.41
C ALA A 135 -14.24 -6.39 11.02
N MET A 136 -15.08 -6.39 12.06
CA MET A 136 -15.47 -5.16 12.77
C MET A 136 -14.28 -4.39 13.34
N ILE A 137 -13.25 -5.09 13.85
CA ILE A 137 -12.02 -4.45 14.35
C ILE A 137 -11.32 -3.70 13.21
N PHE A 138 -11.12 -4.36 12.07
CA PHE A 138 -10.45 -3.77 10.92
C PHE A 138 -11.30 -2.72 10.17
N GLN A 139 -12.62 -2.69 10.40
CA GLN A 139 -13.53 -1.63 9.93
C GLN A 139 -13.55 -0.39 10.86
N GLY A 140 -12.87 -0.42 12.01
CA GLY A 140 -12.94 0.65 13.00
C GLY A 140 -14.20 0.64 13.87
N ARG A 141 -15.02 -0.43 13.78
CA ARG A 141 -16.23 -0.65 14.61
C ARG A 141 -15.90 -1.36 15.93
N THR A 142 -14.77 -1.00 16.53
CA THR A 142 -14.28 -1.67 17.75
C THR A 142 -15.16 -1.37 18.96
N SER A 143 -15.69 -0.14 19.08
CA SER A 143 -16.59 0.24 20.17
C SER A 143 -17.89 -0.57 20.15
N GLU A 144 -18.50 -0.72 18.97
CA GLU A 144 -19.72 -1.55 18.79
C GLU A 144 -19.45 -3.02 19.14
N LEU A 145 -18.27 -3.55 18.79
CA LEU A 145 -17.88 -4.91 19.16
C LEU A 145 -17.74 -5.06 20.68
N ILE A 146 -17.15 -4.08 21.36
CA ILE A 146 -17.00 -4.07 22.83
C ILE A 146 -18.37 -4.13 23.49
N GLU A 147 -19.31 -3.26 23.09
CA GLU A 147 -20.68 -3.25 23.64
C GLU A 147 -21.37 -4.61 23.46
N LYS A 148 -21.26 -5.21 22.27
CA LYS A 148 -21.84 -6.54 22.00
C LYS A 148 -21.21 -7.64 22.86
N LEU A 149 -19.89 -7.61 23.04
CA LEU A 149 -19.20 -8.60 23.87
C LEU A 149 -19.53 -8.41 25.35
N GLU A 150 -19.66 -7.18 25.85
CA GLU A 150 -20.09 -6.91 27.23
C GLU A 150 -21.50 -7.43 27.49
N GLN A 151 -22.44 -7.20 26.56
CA GLN A 151 -23.78 -7.77 26.65
C GLN A 151 -23.77 -9.30 26.67
N GLN A 152 -22.99 -9.93 25.78
CA GLN A 152 -22.83 -11.39 25.72
C GLN A 152 -22.21 -11.96 27.01
N MET A 153 -21.20 -11.30 27.56
CA MET A 153 -20.55 -11.68 28.81
C MET A 153 -21.54 -11.62 29.99
N ASN A 154 -22.27 -10.50 30.11
CA ASN A 154 -23.24 -10.30 31.17
C ASN A 154 -24.39 -11.30 31.08
N GLN A 155 -24.85 -11.63 29.87
CA GLN A 155 -25.86 -12.66 29.69
C GLN A 155 -25.33 -14.05 30.06
N ALA A 156 -24.12 -14.42 29.63
CA ALA A 156 -23.50 -15.69 30.01
C ALA A 156 -23.32 -15.82 31.53
N ALA A 157 -22.97 -14.72 32.22
CA ALA A 157 -22.89 -14.69 33.67
C ALA A 157 -24.26 -14.85 34.35
N ARG A 158 -25.32 -14.23 33.82
CA ARG A 158 -26.70 -14.41 34.29
C ARG A 158 -27.19 -15.85 34.10
N ASP A 159 -26.81 -16.47 32.99
CA ASP A 159 -27.12 -17.88 32.67
C ASP A 159 -26.24 -18.88 33.45
N LEU A 160 -25.40 -18.42 34.39
CA LEU A 160 -24.43 -19.22 35.16
C LEU A 160 -23.39 -19.97 34.30
N LYS A 161 -23.14 -19.51 33.07
CA LYS A 161 -22.13 -20.04 32.13
C LYS A 161 -20.79 -19.33 32.33
N PHE A 162 -20.16 -19.56 33.49
CA PHE A 162 -18.96 -18.81 33.90
C PHE A 162 -17.74 -19.01 32.98
N GLU A 163 -17.55 -20.19 32.41
CA GLU A 163 -16.46 -20.45 31.45
C GLU A 163 -16.60 -19.59 30.19
N GLN A 164 -17.80 -19.51 29.65
CA GLN A 164 -18.10 -18.68 28.48
C GLN A 164 -17.94 -17.20 28.80
N ALA A 165 -18.42 -16.76 29.97
CA ALA A 165 -18.23 -15.39 30.43
C ALA A 165 -16.73 -15.05 30.61
N ALA A 166 -15.92 -15.97 31.14
CA ALA A 166 -14.48 -15.79 31.30
C ALA A 166 -13.76 -15.64 29.96
N ILE A 167 -14.11 -16.45 28.96
CA ILE A 167 -13.56 -16.32 27.60
C ILE A 167 -13.87 -14.93 27.05
N ILE A 168 -15.13 -14.48 27.12
CA ILE A 168 -15.53 -13.16 26.58
C ILE A 168 -14.84 -12.01 27.34
N ARG A 169 -14.72 -12.12 28.66
CA ARG A 169 -13.98 -11.16 29.49
C ARG A 169 -12.52 -11.02 29.04
N ASP A 170 -11.86 -12.13 28.78
CA ASP A 170 -10.45 -12.12 28.36
C ASP A 170 -10.30 -11.58 26.93
N GLN A 171 -11.31 -11.78 26.07
CA GLN A 171 -11.40 -11.09 24.77
C GLN A 171 -11.53 -9.57 24.95
N LEU A 172 -12.42 -9.10 25.81
CA LEU A 172 -12.61 -7.68 26.10
C LEU A 172 -11.33 -7.01 26.61
N LYS A 173 -10.63 -7.63 27.58
CA LYS A 173 -9.34 -7.13 28.09
C LYS A 173 -8.31 -6.97 26.98
N SER A 174 -8.23 -7.95 26.09
CA SER A 174 -7.26 -7.94 24.99
C SER A 174 -7.58 -6.89 23.93
N ILE A 175 -8.87 -6.66 23.64
CA ILE A 175 -9.32 -5.62 22.70
C ILE A 175 -9.08 -4.23 23.30
N ASN A 176 -9.35 -4.04 24.59
CA ASN A 176 -9.10 -2.76 25.25
C ASN A 176 -7.62 -2.36 25.26
N ALA A 177 -6.70 -3.34 25.37
CA ALA A 177 -5.27 -3.08 25.27
C ALA A 177 -4.84 -2.51 23.90
N LEU A 178 -5.57 -2.82 22.81
CA LEU A 178 -5.33 -2.23 21.48
C LEU A 178 -5.70 -0.74 21.40
N ASN A 179 -6.68 -0.29 22.19
CA ASN A 179 -7.22 1.07 22.14
C ASN A 179 -6.36 2.12 22.87
N VAL A 180 -5.52 1.70 23.82
CA VAL A 180 -4.78 2.62 24.71
C VAL A 180 -3.68 3.42 23.99
N GLN A 181 -3.28 3.04 22.77
CA GLN A 181 -2.16 3.69 22.04
C GLN A 181 -2.55 4.76 21.00
N GLN A 182 -3.83 5.14 20.86
CA GLN A 182 -4.25 6.07 19.79
C GLN A 182 -4.89 7.35 20.35
N LYS A 183 -4.03 8.27 20.81
CA LYS A 183 -4.39 9.66 21.19
C LYS A 183 -4.46 10.57 19.96
N VAL A 184 -5.48 10.40 19.13
CA VAL A 184 -6.07 11.53 18.40
C VAL A 184 -7.57 11.25 18.41
N SER A 185 -8.28 11.90 19.32
CA SER A 185 -9.74 11.82 19.40
C SER A 185 -10.27 13.12 18.85
N LEU A 186 -10.92 13.07 17.68
CA LEU A 186 -11.73 14.19 17.21
C LEU A 186 -13.11 14.11 17.88
N PRO A 187 -13.80 15.21 18.17
CA PRO A 187 -15.06 15.21 18.94
C PRO A 187 -16.25 14.45 18.31
N ASP A 188 -16.09 13.93 17.10
CA ASP A 188 -17.19 13.44 16.27
C ASP A 188 -16.83 12.05 15.73
N ASP A 189 -16.89 11.07 16.64
CA ASP A 189 -16.38 9.69 16.50
C ASP A 189 -17.26 8.77 15.63
N THR A 190 -18.27 9.30 14.94
CA THR A 190 -19.21 8.49 14.12
C THR A 190 -19.01 8.65 12.62
N ILE A 191 -18.23 9.66 12.18
CA ILE A 191 -18.09 10.01 10.76
C ILE A 191 -16.69 9.67 10.25
N SER A 192 -16.64 8.81 9.22
CA SER A 192 -15.45 8.57 8.42
C SER A 192 -15.09 9.80 7.61
N ARG A 193 -13.85 10.28 7.75
CA ARG A 193 -13.31 11.46 7.05
C ARG A 193 -11.96 11.17 6.45
N ASP A 194 -11.66 11.74 5.29
CA ASP A 194 -10.28 11.83 4.81
C ASP A 194 -9.87 13.30 4.81
N ALA A 195 -8.60 13.59 5.09
CA ALA A 195 -8.06 14.94 5.09
C ALA A 195 -6.80 14.99 4.22
N ILE A 196 -6.78 15.87 3.22
CA ILE A 196 -5.68 15.97 2.26
C ILE A 196 -5.12 17.39 2.27
N ALA A 197 -3.79 17.47 2.31
CA ALA A 197 -3.06 18.72 2.19
C ALA A 197 -1.77 18.50 1.41
N LEU A 198 -1.20 19.58 0.91
CA LEU A 198 0.10 19.55 0.23
C LEU A 198 1.03 20.61 0.77
N ALA A 199 2.32 20.33 0.63
CA ALA A 199 3.43 21.25 0.80
C ALA A 199 4.17 21.36 -0.54
N LYS A 200 4.66 22.54 -0.88
CA LYS A 200 5.29 22.81 -2.18
C LYS A 200 6.61 23.56 -2.00
N ASP A 201 7.62 23.16 -2.76
CA ASP A 201 8.85 23.91 -3.00
C ASP A 201 8.97 24.34 -4.49
N THR A 202 10.15 24.78 -4.92
CA THR A 202 10.40 25.24 -6.29
C THR A 202 10.42 24.13 -7.36
N LYS A 203 10.59 22.87 -6.97
CA LYS A 203 10.75 21.68 -7.83
C LYS A 203 9.72 20.58 -7.54
N HIS A 204 9.28 20.40 -6.30
CA HIS A 204 8.42 19.30 -5.87
C HIS A 204 7.25 19.79 -5.00
N CYS A 205 6.14 19.08 -5.11
CA CYS A 205 5.02 19.11 -4.18
C CYS A 205 4.96 17.77 -3.45
N CYS A 206 4.90 17.79 -2.11
CA CYS A 206 4.57 16.62 -1.31
C CYS A 206 3.11 16.71 -0.90
N ILE A 207 2.33 15.68 -1.17
CA ILE A 207 0.93 15.59 -0.80
C ILE A 207 0.77 14.53 0.28
N GLN A 208 -0.02 14.82 1.30
CA GLN A 208 -0.37 13.88 2.36
C GLN A 208 -1.89 13.74 2.43
N LEU A 209 -2.36 12.50 2.52
CA LEU A 209 -3.77 12.14 2.68
C LEU A 209 -3.93 11.28 3.93
N PHE A 210 -4.62 11.81 4.93
CA PHE A 210 -4.90 11.13 6.19
C PHE A 210 -6.31 10.54 6.13
N GLN A 211 -6.43 9.25 6.39
CA GLN A 211 -7.71 8.56 6.44
C GLN A 211 -8.11 8.36 7.89
N ILE A 212 -9.25 8.92 8.28
CA ILE A 212 -9.75 8.92 9.65
C ILE A 212 -11.07 8.19 9.72
N ARG A 213 -11.17 7.19 10.59
CA ARG A 213 -12.38 6.42 10.81
C ARG A 213 -12.68 6.43 12.29
N SER A 214 -13.92 6.78 12.65
CA SER A 214 -14.36 6.88 14.05
C SER A 214 -13.40 7.70 14.93
N GLY A 215 -13.03 8.90 14.44
CA GLY A 215 -12.10 9.81 15.12
C GLY A 215 -10.62 9.42 15.07
N ARG A 216 -10.27 8.21 14.62
CA ARG A 216 -8.89 7.68 14.66
C ARG A 216 -8.22 7.70 13.30
N LEU A 217 -6.92 8.02 13.29
CA LEU A 217 -6.08 7.93 12.09
C LEU A 217 -5.83 6.46 11.72
N VAL A 218 -6.40 6.01 10.61
CA VAL A 218 -6.25 4.66 10.06
C VAL A 218 -5.09 4.58 9.07
N ALA A 219 -4.92 5.63 8.25
CA ALA A 219 -3.88 5.67 7.22
C ALA A 219 -3.36 7.10 6.99
N ARG A 220 -2.14 7.18 6.45
CA ARG A 220 -1.40 8.36 6.01
C ARG A 220 -0.71 8.01 4.68
N LEU A 221 -1.20 8.56 3.59
CA LEU A 221 -0.72 8.28 2.25
C LEU A 221 0.09 9.48 1.77
N GLY A 222 1.34 9.24 1.40
CA GLY A 222 2.19 10.25 0.77
C GLY A 222 2.23 10.11 -0.74
N PHE A 223 2.14 11.23 -1.45
CA PHE A 223 2.33 11.34 -2.89
C PHE A 223 3.33 12.46 -3.19
N PHE A 224 4.00 12.38 -4.32
CA PHE A 224 4.87 13.45 -4.81
C PHE A 224 4.36 13.93 -6.16
N ALA A 225 4.52 15.21 -6.44
CA ALA A 225 4.20 15.81 -7.71
C ALA A 225 5.26 16.83 -8.12
N ASP A 226 5.35 17.13 -9.41
CA ASP A 226 6.17 18.23 -9.91
C ASP A 226 5.51 19.58 -9.56
N ALA A 227 6.31 20.50 -9.03
CA ALA A 227 5.86 21.84 -8.64
C ALA A 227 5.63 22.78 -9.84
N GLN A 228 6.21 22.50 -11.01
CA GLN A 228 6.44 23.53 -12.03
C GLN A 228 5.24 23.88 -12.95
N SER A 229 4.06 23.28 -12.79
CA SER A 229 2.99 23.54 -13.78
C SER A 229 1.55 23.35 -13.32
N ALA A 230 1.28 23.10 -12.04
CA ALA A 230 -0.09 22.87 -11.56
C ALA A 230 -0.46 23.73 -10.35
N ASN A 231 -1.69 24.25 -10.37
CA ASN A 231 -2.34 24.87 -9.22
C ASN A 231 -2.49 23.81 -8.09
N PRO A 232 -2.15 24.11 -6.82
CA PRO A 232 -2.36 23.22 -5.68
C PRO A 232 -3.72 22.49 -5.67
N GLY A 233 -4.82 23.19 -5.98
CA GLY A 233 -6.16 22.60 -6.05
C GLY A 233 -6.27 21.48 -7.10
N THR A 234 -5.70 21.70 -8.28
CA THR A 234 -5.66 20.71 -9.37
C THR A 234 -4.83 19.48 -8.99
N ILE A 235 -3.72 19.68 -8.27
CA ILE A 235 -2.88 18.58 -7.78
C ILE A 235 -3.67 17.74 -6.78
N LEU A 236 -4.34 18.37 -5.81
CA LEU A 236 -5.17 17.67 -4.84
C LEU A 236 -6.32 16.89 -5.50
N GLN A 237 -7.01 17.49 -6.47
CA GLN A 237 -8.10 16.83 -7.19
C GLN A 237 -7.61 15.56 -7.90
N ARG A 238 -6.51 15.64 -8.66
CA ARG A 238 -5.92 14.48 -9.34
C ARG A 238 -5.51 13.37 -8.37
N VAL A 239 -4.93 13.73 -7.22
CA VAL A 239 -4.58 12.75 -6.17
C VAL A 239 -5.83 12.05 -5.64
N LEU A 240 -6.92 12.79 -5.41
CA LEU A 240 -8.19 12.23 -4.93
C LEU A 240 -8.82 11.30 -5.99
N GLU A 241 -8.87 11.72 -7.25
CA GLU A 241 -9.35 10.91 -8.37
C GLU A 241 -8.56 9.62 -8.48
N GLU A 242 -7.23 9.69 -8.49
CA GLU A 242 -6.37 8.52 -8.59
C GLU A 242 -6.53 7.57 -7.39
N HIS A 243 -6.63 8.13 -6.18
CA HIS A 243 -6.78 7.37 -4.93
C HIS A 243 -8.11 6.62 -4.88
N TYR A 244 -9.21 7.30 -5.20
CA TYR A 244 -10.55 6.73 -5.14
C TYR A 244 -10.95 5.95 -6.41
N TRP A 245 -10.15 6.02 -7.49
CA TRP A 245 -10.42 5.32 -8.74
C TRP A 245 -10.75 3.83 -8.56
N GLN A 246 -10.02 3.13 -7.68
CA GLN A 246 -10.24 1.71 -7.42
C GLN A 246 -10.85 1.44 -6.03
N ALA A 247 -11.35 2.48 -5.35
CA ALA A 247 -11.95 2.34 -4.04
C ALA A 247 -13.36 1.74 -4.14
N ASP A 248 -13.66 0.74 -3.31
CA ASP A 248 -15.04 0.30 -3.12
C ASP A 248 -15.83 1.41 -2.40
N GLY A 249 -17.15 1.49 -2.61
CA GLY A 249 -17.99 2.52 -1.97
C GLY A 249 -17.89 2.56 -0.43
N VAL A 250 -17.55 1.42 0.19
CA VAL A 250 -17.33 1.31 1.64
C VAL A 250 -16.05 2.03 2.10
N GLU A 251 -15.05 2.16 1.23
CA GLU A 251 -13.76 2.82 1.54
C GLU A 251 -13.87 4.35 1.48
N ILE A 252 -14.77 4.86 0.64
CA ILE A 252 -14.99 6.29 0.43
C ILE A 252 -15.57 6.91 1.73
N PRO A 253 -14.96 7.95 2.32
CA PRO A 253 -15.50 8.60 3.51
C PRO A 253 -16.78 9.39 3.21
N ARG A 254 -17.52 9.80 4.23
CA ARG A 254 -18.67 10.71 4.05
C ARG A 254 -18.24 12.16 3.87
N GLU A 255 -17.04 12.49 4.34
CA GLU A 255 -16.49 13.84 4.29
C GLU A 255 -15.01 13.80 3.90
N ILE A 256 -14.60 14.67 2.99
CA ILE A 256 -13.21 14.86 2.58
C ILE A 256 -12.84 16.32 2.85
N LEU A 257 -11.86 16.53 3.71
CA LEU A 257 -11.31 17.84 4.03
C LEU A 257 -10.14 18.11 3.08
N VAL A 258 -10.13 19.28 2.45
CA VAL A 258 -9.06 19.70 1.53
C VAL A 258 -8.42 21.00 2.01
N SER A 259 -7.10 21.15 1.82
CA SER A 259 -6.40 22.39 2.16
C SER A 259 -6.57 23.52 1.12
N TYR A 260 -6.92 23.17 -0.13
CA TYR A 260 -7.17 24.10 -1.23
C TYR A 260 -8.48 23.78 -1.93
N GLU A 261 -9.07 24.79 -2.58
CA GLU A 261 -10.24 24.64 -3.42
C GLU A 261 -9.93 23.80 -4.65
N LEU A 262 -10.77 22.79 -4.93
CA LEU A 262 -10.62 21.93 -6.10
C LEU A 262 -11.37 22.55 -7.28
N PRO A 263 -10.82 22.50 -8.51
CA PRO A 263 -11.45 23.10 -9.68
C PRO A 263 -12.85 22.54 -9.96
N GLU A 264 -13.08 21.24 -9.73
CA GLU A 264 -14.35 20.56 -10.01
C GLU A 264 -14.89 19.83 -8.77
N THR A 265 -14.96 20.57 -7.66
CA THR A 265 -15.38 20.04 -6.35
C THR A 265 -16.74 19.32 -6.43
N GLU A 266 -17.71 19.88 -7.16
CA GLU A 266 -19.08 19.36 -7.26
C GLU A 266 -19.13 18.04 -8.05
N ILE A 267 -18.43 17.97 -9.18
CA ILE A 267 -18.35 16.78 -10.05
C ILE A 267 -17.68 15.63 -9.28
N LEU A 268 -16.55 15.91 -8.61
CA LEU A 268 -15.84 14.92 -7.82
C LEU A 268 -16.69 14.41 -6.63
N ALA A 269 -17.37 15.32 -5.93
CA ALA A 269 -18.25 14.94 -4.82
C ALA A 269 -19.43 14.07 -5.28
N GLN A 270 -20.01 14.38 -6.45
CA GLN A 270 -21.09 13.60 -7.04
C GLN A 270 -20.61 12.19 -7.44
N TRP A 271 -19.50 12.09 -8.18
CA TRP A 271 -18.90 10.81 -8.56
C TRP A 271 -18.60 9.90 -7.35
N LEU A 272 -18.04 10.48 -6.28
CA LEU A 272 -17.80 9.76 -5.04
C LEU A 272 -19.08 9.35 -4.32
N SER A 273 -20.12 10.18 -4.37
CA SER A 273 -21.43 9.89 -3.79
C SER A 273 -22.11 8.71 -4.48
N ASP A 274 -22.07 8.68 -5.81
CA ASP A 274 -22.67 7.60 -6.62
C ASP A 274 -21.98 6.26 -6.34
N ARG A 275 -20.64 6.26 -6.27
CA ARG A 275 -19.88 5.05 -5.92
C ARG A 275 -20.10 4.58 -4.49
N LYS A 276 -20.30 5.51 -3.55
CA LYS A 276 -20.56 5.21 -2.15
C LYS A 276 -21.99 4.73 -1.91
N GLY A 277 -22.95 5.18 -2.73
CA GLY A 277 -24.38 5.02 -2.49
C GLY A 277 -24.91 5.94 -1.36
N GLN A 278 -24.11 6.92 -0.92
CA GLN A 278 -24.47 7.91 0.11
C GLN A 278 -23.78 9.24 -0.22
N LYS A 279 -24.36 10.36 0.21
CA LYS A 279 -23.79 11.69 0.00
C LYS A 279 -22.38 11.80 0.59
N VAL A 280 -21.43 12.22 -0.26
CA VAL A 280 -20.05 12.59 0.08
C VAL A 280 -19.94 14.11 -0.01
N VAL A 281 -19.31 14.73 0.99
CA VAL A 281 -19.09 16.18 1.04
C VAL A 281 -17.59 16.46 1.00
N ILE A 282 -17.17 17.32 0.09
CA ILE A 282 -15.80 17.85 0.05
C ILE A 282 -15.84 19.29 0.55
N ASN A 283 -15.00 19.63 1.54
CA ASN A 283 -14.99 20.99 2.10
C ASN A 283 -13.60 21.46 2.53
N ILE A 284 -13.44 22.79 2.59
CA ILE A 284 -12.27 23.46 3.14
C ILE A 284 -12.63 23.93 4.56
N PRO A 285 -12.07 23.31 5.62
CA PRO A 285 -12.42 23.70 6.98
C PRO A 285 -11.81 25.07 7.34
N LYS A 286 -12.66 26.05 7.70
CA LYS A 286 -12.23 27.43 8.03
C LYS A 286 -12.07 27.72 9.54
N LYS A 287 -12.73 26.96 10.43
CA LYS A 287 -12.63 27.07 11.92
C LYS A 287 -12.93 25.71 12.57
N GLN A 288 -12.51 25.52 13.84
CA GLN A 288 -12.66 24.31 14.70
C GLN A 288 -11.60 23.18 14.47
N ALA A 289 -11.77 22.05 15.16
CA ALA A 289 -10.88 20.87 15.17
C ALA A 289 -10.56 20.30 13.77
N LYS A 290 -11.45 20.49 12.77
CA LYS A 290 -11.21 20.08 11.38
C LYS A 290 -10.08 20.86 10.71
N ALA A 291 -9.90 22.14 11.05
CA ALA A 291 -8.80 22.95 10.53
C ALA A 291 -7.46 22.51 11.14
N GLN A 292 -7.44 22.19 12.44
CA GLN A 292 -6.25 21.63 13.11
C GLN A 292 -5.80 20.31 12.48
N LEU A 293 -6.75 19.50 12.01
CA LEU A 293 -6.44 18.28 11.26
C LEU A 293 -5.74 18.61 9.94
N ILE A 294 -6.27 19.54 9.13
CA ILE A 294 -5.61 19.96 7.88
C ILE A 294 -4.20 20.51 8.16
N GLU A 295 -4.03 21.34 9.18
CA GLU A 295 -2.74 21.87 9.59
C GLU A 295 -1.76 20.74 10.01
N MET A 296 -2.26 19.68 10.65
CA MET A 296 -1.46 18.49 10.95
C MET A 296 -1.04 17.76 9.67
N VAL A 297 -1.95 17.59 8.69
CA VAL A 297 -1.64 16.95 7.40
C VAL A 297 -0.59 17.77 6.64
N GLU A 298 -0.73 19.09 6.62
CA GLU A 298 0.18 20.02 5.97
C GLU A 298 1.58 20.03 6.62
N ARG A 299 1.67 20.06 7.96
CA ARG A 299 2.96 19.89 8.67
C ARG A 299 3.65 18.58 8.31
N ASN A 300 2.88 17.51 8.15
CA ASN A 300 3.40 16.21 7.74
C ASN A 300 3.86 16.19 6.28
N ALA A 301 3.21 16.95 5.40
CA ALA A 301 3.64 17.14 4.02
C ALA A 301 4.96 17.93 3.96
N ASN A 302 5.08 19.00 4.75
CA ASN A 302 6.32 19.79 4.87
C ASN A 302 7.48 18.93 5.39
N TYR A 303 7.26 18.13 6.43
CA TYR A 303 8.31 17.26 6.97
C TYR A 303 8.84 16.24 5.94
N GLU A 304 7.95 15.61 5.16
CA GLU A 304 8.37 14.66 4.11
C GLU A 304 9.03 15.38 2.92
N LEU A 305 8.60 16.61 2.61
CA LEU A 305 9.23 17.44 1.59
C LEU A 305 10.68 17.79 1.99
N GLU A 306 10.90 18.30 3.21
CA GLU A 306 12.23 18.60 3.74
C GLU A 306 13.13 17.36 3.79
N ARG A 307 12.57 16.22 4.23
CA ARG A 307 13.30 14.94 4.27
C ARG A 307 13.73 14.51 2.88
N THR A 308 12.85 14.67 1.88
CA THR A 308 13.13 14.31 0.50
C THR A 308 14.19 15.24 -0.08
N GLN A 309 14.10 16.56 0.14
CA GLN A 309 15.12 17.54 -0.25
C GLN A 309 16.50 17.17 0.32
N ARG A 310 16.61 16.91 1.62
CA ARG A 310 17.87 16.51 2.26
C ARG A 310 18.42 15.21 1.68
N THR A 311 17.55 14.27 1.33
CA THR A 311 17.98 13.00 0.72
C THR A 311 18.48 13.23 -0.70
N THR A 312 17.78 14.05 -1.49
CA THR A 312 18.17 14.40 -2.86
C THR A 312 19.48 15.21 -2.88
N GLU A 313 19.65 16.18 -1.98
CA GLU A 313 20.90 16.95 -1.83
C GLU A 313 22.06 16.03 -1.45
N ARG A 314 21.86 15.15 -0.47
CA ARG A 314 22.88 14.17 -0.08
C ARG A 314 23.23 13.23 -1.23
N ASN A 315 22.24 12.77 -1.98
CA ASN A 315 22.45 11.89 -3.13
C ASN A 315 23.16 12.63 -4.27
N LEU A 316 22.83 13.90 -4.51
CA LEU A 316 23.51 14.73 -5.50
C LEU A 316 25.00 14.88 -5.17
N ILE A 317 25.33 15.24 -3.93
CA ILE A 317 26.72 15.31 -3.45
C ILE A 317 27.42 13.97 -3.63
N ALA A 318 26.78 12.86 -3.25
CA ALA A 318 27.36 11.53 -3.41
C ALA A 318 27.58 11.14 -4.89
N MET A 319 26.73 11.60 -5.80
CA MET A 319 26.91 11.39 -7.24
C MET A 319 28.00 12.29 -7.84
N GLU A 320 28.15 13.52 -7.34
CA GLU A 320 29.26 14.42 -7.70
C GLU A 320 30.59 13.80 -7.25
N ASP A 321 30.66 13.33 -6.01
CA ASP A 321 31.82 12.61 -5.49
C ASP A 321 32.12 11.35 -6.32
N LEU A 322 31.08 10.58 -6.69
CA LEU A 322 31.22 9.39 -7.52
C LEU A 322 31.75 9.72 -8.92
N ALA A 323 31.26 10.80 -9.53
CA ALA A 323 31.74 11.27 -10.83
C ALA A 323 33.23 11.65 -10.77
N ILE A 324 33.66 12.32 -9.69
CA ILE A 324 35.06 12.67 -9.47
C ILE A 324 35.93 11.42 -9.25
N ILE A 325 35.48 10.48 -8.41
CA ILE A 325 36.24 9.25 -8.10
C ILE A 325 36.45 8.40 -9.36
N LEU A 326 35.46 8.36 -10.25
CA LEU A 326 35.47 7.54 -11.47
C LEU A 326 35.92 8.32 -12.73
N ASP A 327 36.27 9.60 -12.58
CA ASP A 327 36.65 10.50 -13.68
C ASP A 327 35.61 10.54 -14.81
N LEU A 328 34.33 10.62 -14.44
CA LEU A 328 33.22 10.66 -15.40
C LEU A 328 33.05 12.09 -15.97
N PRO A 329 32.78 12.23 -17.28
CA PRO A 329 32.64 13.54 -17.92
C PRO A 329 31.37 14.29 -17.49
N ASP A 330 30.32 13.54 -17.14
CA ASP A 330 29.02 14.06 -16.73
C ASP A 330 28.57 13.37 -15.43
N LEU A 331 27.70 14.05 -14.68
CA LEU A 331 27.08 13.50 -13.48
C LEU A 331 26.26 12.24 -13.83
N PRO A 332 26.50 11.07 -13.22
CA PRO A 332 25.82 9.84 -13.57
C PRO A 332 24.37 9.85 -13.06
N ARG A 333 23.42 10.29 -13.89
CA ARG A 333 22.01 10.42 -13.52
C ARG A 333 21.32 9.06 -13.49
N LYS A 334 21.59 8.20 -14.46
CA LYS A 334 21.04 6.84 -14.54
C LYS A 334 22.13 5.81 -14.25
N ILE A 335 22.00 5.12 -13.12
CA ILE A 335 22.94 4.07 -12.69
C ILE A 335 22.25 2.72 -12.73
N GLU A 336 22.83 1.74 -13.42
CA GLU A 336 22.34 0.36 -13.44
C GLU A 336 23.30 -0.55 -12.67
N GLY A 337 22.77 -1.33 -11.72
CA GLY A 337 23.53 -2.31 -10.93
C GLY A 337 23.16 -3.74 -11.32
N TYR A 338 24.15 -4.62 -11.41
CA TYR A 338 23.99 -6.03 -11.77
C TYR A 338 24.58 -6.96 -10.71
N ASP A 339 23.76 -7.92 -10.25
CA ASP A 339 24.14 -8.97 -9.30
C ASP A 339 23.76 -10.36 -9.84
N ILE A 340 24.56 -11.39 -9.54
CA ILE A 340 24.29 -12.79 -9.86
C ILE A 340 24.05 -13.56 -8.58
N SER A 341 22.84 -14.11 -8.45
CA SER A 341 22.45 -14.93 -7.31
C SER A 341 22.31 -16.41 -7.71
N HIS A 342 22.92 -17.28 -6.90
CA HIS A 342 22.76 -18.74 -7.00
C HIS A 342 21.74 -19.24 -5.99
N ILE A 343 20.68 -19.88 -6.48
CA ILE A 343 19.74 -20.61 -5.64
C ILE A 343 20.24 -22.05 -5.56
N GLN A 344 20.58 -22.51 -4.35
CA GLN A 344 20.96 -23.91 -4.12
C GLN A 344 19.87 -24.84 -4.67
N GLY A 345 20.15 -25.50 -5.81
CA GLY A 345 19.29 -26.52 -6.41
C GLY A 345 18.60 -26.19 -7.74
N SER A 346 18.69 -24.98 -8.32
CA SER A 346 18.32 -24.73 -9.74
C SER A 346 18.71 -23.32 -10.25
N ASN A 347 18.90 -23.22 -11.58
CA ASN A 347 19.11 -22.03 -12.47
C ASN A 347 19.55 -20.71 -11.82
N ALA A 348 20.77 -20.26 -12.16
CA ALA A 348 21.27 -18.92 -11.80
C ALA A 348 20.34 -17.81 -12.33
N VAL A 349 20.18 -16.75 -11.53
CA VAL A 349 19.39 -15.56 -11.88
C VAL A 349 20.24 -14.32 -11.66
N ALA A 350 20.27 -13.44 -12.66
CA ALA A 350 20.84 -12.11 -12.50
C ALA A 350 19.75 -11.07 -12.23
N SER A 351 20.05 -10.13 -11.34
CA SER A 351 19.17 -9.05 -10.94
C SER A 351 19.76 -7.72 -11.43
N GLN A 352 18.95 -6.94 -12.13
CA GLN A 352 19.28 -5.58 -12.54
C GLN A 352 18.48 -4.60 -11.68
N VAL A 353 19.18 -3.72 -10.99
CA VAL A 353 18.61 -2.58 -10.24
C VAL A 353 18.93 -1.29 -10.97
N VAL A 354 18.04 -0.29 -10.84
CA VAL A 354 18.20 0.99 -11.54
C VAL A 354 18.00 2.12 -10.55
N PHE A 355 18.89 3.10 -10.58
CA PHE A 355 18.77 4.36 -9.86
C PHE A 355 18.69 5.50 -10.87
N ILE A 356 17.81 6.46 -10.62
CA ILE A 356 17.69 7.70 -11.39
C ILE A 356 17.84 8.86 -10.40
N ASP A 357 18.79 9.73 -10.64
CA ASP A 357 19.17 10.85 -9.76
C ASP A 357 19.39 10.40 -8.30
N GLY A 358 20.03 9.24 -8.13
CA GLY A 358 20.33 8.63 -6.83
C GLY A 358 19.11 8.01 -6.11
N ILE A 359 17.93 8.01 -6.74
CA ILE A 359 16.70 7.42 -6.18
C ILE A 359 16.42 6.06 -6.85
N PRO A 360 16.10 5.00 -6.06
CA PRO A 360 15.76 3.70 -6.64
C PRO A 360 14.54 3.75 -7.58
N ALA A 361 14.74 3.45 -8.86
CA ALA A 361 13.71 3.38 -9.88
C ALA A 361 13.20 1.94 -10.04
N LYS A 362 12.45 1.44 -9.04
CA LYS A 362 12.01 0.03 -8.93
C LYS A 362 11.24 -0.49 -10.14
N GLN A 363 10.50 0.38 -10.83
CA GLN A 363 9.78 0.07 -12.07
C GLN A 363 10.70 -0.40 -13.21
N ASN A 364 11.97 0.00 -13.16
CA ASN A 364 12.97 -0.34 -14.15
C ASN A 364 13.78 -1.58 -13.78
N TYR A 365 13.50 -2.21 -12.64
CA TYR A 365 14.21 -3.43 -12.22
C TYR A 365 13.86 -4.59 -13.14
N ARG A 366 14.84 -5.46 -13.42
CA ARG A 366 14.66 -6.65 -14.25
C ARG A 366 15.34 -7.85 -13.62
N HIS A 367 14.81 -9.03 -13.92
CA HIS A 367 15.45 -10.29 -13.56
C HIS A 367 15.71 -11.08 -14.84
N TYR A 368 16.91 -11.59 -14.98
CA TYR A 368 17.35 -12.38 -16.10
C TYR A 368 17.55 -13.82 -15.63
N LYS A 369 16.72 -14.72 -16.16
CA LYS A 369 17.03 -16.15 -16.08
C LYS A 369 18.22 -16.41 -16.99
N ILE A 370 19.31 -16.91 -16.41
CA ILE A 370 20.51 -17.32 -17.15
C ILE A 370 20.16 -18.57 -17.95
N LYS A 371 20.47 -18.56 -19.25
CA LYS A 371 20.14 -19.66 -20.17
C LYS A 371 21.35 -20.52 -20.49
N ASN A 372 22.54 -20.12 -20.05
CA ASN A 372 23.78 -20.75 -20.47
C ASN A 372 23.87 -22.25 -20.05
N PRO A 373 24.02 -23.19 -21.01
CA PRO A 373 24.11 -24.62 -20.75
C PRO A 373 25.41 -25.10 -20.06
N SER A 374 26.43 -24.24 -19.90
CA SER A 374 27.68 -24.59 -19.19
C SER A 374 27.62 -24.41 -17.66
N VAL A 375 26.55 -23.79 -17.13
CA VAL A 375 26.36 -23.64 -15.67
C VAL A 375 25.84 -24.97 -15.10
N THR A 376 26.76 -25.81 -14.63
CA THR A 376 26.47 -27.10 -14.00
C THR A 376 26.58 -26.99 -12.47
N ILE A 377 25.81 -27.82 -11.75
CA ILE A 377 25.79 -27.83 -10.28
C ILE A 377 27.22 -28.13 -9.77
N GLY A 378 27.88 -27.12 -9.18
CA GLY A 378 29.24 -27.22 -8.63
C GLY A 378 30.30 -26.38 -9.35
N HIS A 379 30.02 -25.86 -10.55
CA HIS A 379 30.85 -24.87 -11.26
C HIS A 379 29.97 -23.72 -11.72
N SER A 380 29.90 -22.63 -10.94
CA SER A 380 29.25 -21.42 -11.41
C SER A 380 30.27 -20.55 -12.13
N ASP A 381 30.05 -20.35 -13.42
CA ASP A 381 30.80 -19.37 -14.20
C ASP A 381 30.02 -18.05 -14.15
N ASP A 382 30.24 -17.31 -13.06
CA ASP A 382 29.61 -16.01 -12.81
C ASP A 382 30.02 -14.99 -13.88
N PHE A 383 31.21 -15.15 -14.47
CA PHE A 383 31.68 -14.31 -15.57
C PHE A 383 30.86 -14.54 -16.84
N ALA A 384 30.69 -15.80 -17.24
CA ALA A 384 29.88 -16.13 -18.41
C ALA A 384 28.40 -15.72 -18.23
N SER A 385 27.88 -15.83 -17.01
CA SER A 385 26.52 -15.42 -16.67
C SER A 385 26.35 -13.90 -16.75
N MET A 386 27.33 -13.12 -16.27
CA MET A 386 27.32 -11.66 -16.36
C MET A 386 27.42 -11.20 -17.81
N ALA A 387 28.33 -11.79 -18.59
CA ALA A 387 28.51 -11.49 -20.01
C ALA A 387 27.22 -11.75 -20.82
N GLU A 388 26.50 -12.86 -20.56
CA GLU A 388 25.21 -13.15 -21.20
C GLU A 388 24.19 -12.02 -20.93
N VAL A 389 24.09 -11.57 -19.68
CA VAL A 389 23.12 -10.56 -19.24
C VAL A 389 23.41 -9.21 -19.88
N ILE A 390 24.67 -8.78 -19.83
CA ILE A 390 25.11 -7.52 -20.45
C ILE A 390 24.89 -7.57 -21.97
N GLN A 391 25.28 -8.66 -22.64
CA GLN A 391 25.04 -8.83 -24.07
C GLN A 391 23.55 -8.81 -24.42
N ARG A 392 22.68 -9.40 -23.59
CA ARG A 392 21.23 -9.36 -23.81
C ARG A 392 20.62 -7.98 -23.55
N ARG A 393 21.15 -7.22 -22.59
CA ARG A 393 20.68 -5.84 -22.30
C ARG A 393 21.08 -4.87 -23.42
N PHE A 394 22.32 -4.94 -23.88
CA PHE A 394 22.91 -3.94 -24.78
C PHE A 394 23.05 -4.40 -26.24
N GLY A 395 22.93 -5.71 -26.52
CA GLY A 395 23.05 -6.28 -27.87
C GLY A 395 21.78 -6.21 -28.72
N ASN A 396 20.68 -5.66 -28.18
CA ASN A 396 19.42 -5.54 -28.92
C ASN A 396 19.36 -4.17 -29.61
N GLU A 397 19.56 -4.12 -30.93
CA GLU A 397 19.66 -2.88 -31.74
C GLU A 397 18.42 -1.96 -31.64
N LYS A 398 17.29 -2.45 -31.13
CA LYS A 398 16.07 -1.67 -30.86
C LYS A 398 16.15 -0.82 -29.58
N ALA A 399 17.13 -1.06 -28.70
CA ALA A 399 17.38 -0.20 -27.55
C ALA A 399 17.96 1.14 -28.06
N LYS A 400 17.16 2.21 -28.02
CA LYS A 400 17.64 3.54 -28.38
C LYS A 400 18.78 3.92 -27.45
N LYS A 401 19.87 4.54 -27.96
CA LYS A 401 20.99 5.06 -27.14
C LYS A 401 20.52 5.91 -25.94
N ALA A 402 19.37 6.58 -26.07
CA ALA A 402 18.75 7.35 -24.98
C ALA A 402 18.31 6.52 -23.76
N ASP A 403 18.28 5.19 -23.83
CA ASP A 403 17.95 4.29 -22.70
C ASP A 403 19.20 3.70 -22.03
N TYR A 404 20.42 4.05 -22.45
CA TYR A 404 21.63 3.55 -21.81
C TYR A 404 21.84 4.22 -20.46
N PRO A 405 22.41 3.51 -19.46
CA PRO A 405 22.81 4.13 -18.21
C PRO A 405 24.07 4.97 -18.40
N ASP A 406 24.23 5.97 -17.56
CA ASP A 406 25.44 6.80 -17.47
C ASP A 406 26.56 6.05 -16.72
N LEU A 407 26.18 5.12 -15.83
CA LEU A 407 27.11 4.28 -15.08
C LEU A 407 26.55 2.86 -14.89
N ILE A 408 27.40 1.86 -15.10
CA ILE A 408 27.11 0.45 -14.79
C ILE A 408 27.94 0.05 -13.58
N MET A 409 27.27 -0.54 -12.60
CA MET A 409 27.88 -1.17 -11.43
C MET A 409 27.68 -2.67 -11.49
N ILE A 410 28.74 -3.42 -11.25
CA ILE A 410 28.72 -4.89 -11.22
C ILE A 410 29.11 -5.33 -9.81
N ASP A 411 28.31 -6.17 -9.18
CA ASP A 411 28.62 -6.77 -7.88
C ASP A 411 29.65 -7.90 -8.08
N GLY A 412 30.93 -7.52 -8.10
CA GLY A 412 32.03 -8.43 -8.38
C GLY A 412 33.40 -7.75 -8.30
N GLY A 413 34.46 -8.56 -8.36
CA GLY A 413 35.85 -8.10 -8.37
C GLY A 413 36.38 -7.81 -9.77
N LYS A 414 37.70 -7.68 -9.89
CA LYS A 414 38.39 -7.38 -11.17
C LYS A 414 38.05 -8.36 -12.29
N GLY A 415 37.82 -9.64 -11.96
CA GLY A 415 37.47 -10.65 -12.96
C GLY A 415 36.08 -10.43 -13.58
N GLN A 416 35.12 -9.91 -12.80
CA GLN A 416 33.76 -9.63 -13.28
C GLN A 416 33.70 -8.33 -14.09
N LEU A 417 34.65 -7.43 -13.88
CA LEU A 417 34.77 -6.16 -14.61
C LEU A 417 35.52 -6.30 -15.94
N SER A 418 36.51 -7.20 -16.00
CA SER A 418 37.32 -7.47 -17.20
C SER A 418 36.51 -8.19 -18.28
#